data_AF-A0A2V5IXG9-F1
#
_entry.id   AF-A0A2V5IXG9-F1
#
_cell.length_a   1.000
_cell.length_b   1.000
_cell.length_c   1.000
_cell.angle_alpha   90.00
_cell.angle_beta   90.00
_cell.angle_gamma   90.00
#
_symmetry.space_group_name_H-M   'P 1'
#
loop_
_entity.id
_entity.type
_entity.pdbx_description
1 polymer ?
#
loop_
_entity_poly.entity_id
_entity_poly.type
_entity_poly.pdbx_seq_one_letter_code
_entity_poly.pdbx_strand_id
1 'polypeptide(L)'
;MIVSGIALSLFIGLVGVTLLGGRLRRFVPSEQLSAESKDAVKLALGLVATMTAILLGLLISSSKGAFDTARTEVMQMAAKVALLDRVLKLYGPEAMDARHALRDATADGVRRTWPEGRSYPARLDPNEQAGDAVYAAISHLAPRDEAQRALKTEAMTLMVQLAEVRALVQAQAVSSVSKPLLIALAIWLVVIFF
;
A
#
# COMPACT_ATOMS: atom_id res chain seq x y z
N MET A 1 10.00 8.88 -10.35
CA MET A 1 11.47 8.89 -10.12
C MET A 1 11.95 7.62 -9.43
N ILE A 2 11.40 7.21 -8.28
CA ILE A 2 11.82 5.99 -7.57
C ILE A 2 11.61 4.72 -8.42
N VAL A 3 10.43 4.57 -9.03
CA VAL A 3 10.13 3.42 -9.91
C VAL A 3 11.08 3.36 -11.12
N SER A 4 11.38 4.51 -11.73
CA SER A 4 12.35 4.60 -12.84
C SER A 4 13.76 4.23 -12.39
N GLY A 5 14.17 4.61 -11.17
CA GLY A 5 15.47 4.25 -10.61
C GLY A 5 15.61 2.75 -10.32
N ILE A 6 14.55 2.12 -9.80
CA ILE A 6 14.50 0.66 -9.58
C ILE A 6 14.53 -0.07 -10.92
N ALA A 7 13.72 0.35 -11.89
CA ALA A 7 13.69 -0.23 -13.23
C ALA A 7 15.06 -0.14 -13.94
N LEU A 8 15.73 1.01 -13.84
CA LEU A 8 17.07 1.21 -14.40
C LEU A 8 18.12 0.33 -13.71
N SER A 9 18.05 0.21 -12.38
CA SER A 9 18.96 -0.64 -11.61
C SER A 9 18.80 -2.12 -11.95
N LEU A 10 17.55 -2.59 -12.08
CA LEU A 10 17.25 -3.95 -12.52
C LEU A 10 17.74 -4.19 -13.94
N PHE A 11 17.53 -3.24 -14.85
CA PHE A 11 17.99 -3.33 -16.24
C PHE A 11 19.52 -3.43 -16.33
N ILE A 12 20.24 -2.54 -15.65
CA ILE A 12 21.71 -2.55 -15.60
C ILE A 12 22.21 -3.86 -14.98
N GLY A 13 21.56 -4.34 -13.92
CA GLY A 13 21.89 -5.62 -13.29
C GLY A 13 21.74 -6.79 -14.25
N LEU A 14 20.62 -6.86 -14.97
CA LEU A 14 20.34 -7.91 -15.96
C LEU A 14 21.37 -7.90 -17.10
N VAL A 15 21.64 -6.72 -17.66
CA VAL A 15 22.65 -6.55 -18.72
C VAL A 15 24.04 -6.93 -18.22
N GLY A 16 24.38 -6.57 -16.99
CA GLY A 16 25.63 -6.94 -16.34
C GLY A 16 25.79 -8.46 -16.24
N VAL A 17 24.77 -9.16 -15.75
CA VAL A 17 24.75 -10.62 -15.61
C VAL A 17 24.93 -11.30 -16.97
N THR A 18 24.19 -10.86 -18.00
CA THR A 18 24.30 -11.43 -19.36
C THR A 18 25.67 -11.19 -20.01
N LEU A 19 26.27 -10.01 -19.81
CA LEU A 19 27.62 -9.72 -20.30
C LEU A 19 28.68 -10.55 -19.55
N LEU A 20 28.50 -10.76 -18.24
CA LEU A 20 29.41 -11.56 -17.41
C LEU A 20 29.36 -13.03 -17.81
N GLY A 21 28.18 -13.60 -18.00
CA GLY A 21 27.98 -14.97 -18.48
C GLY A 21 28.60 -15.20 -19.86
N GLY A 22 28.40 -14.26 -20.79
CA GLY A 22 29.03 -14.29 -22.11
C GLY A 22 30.56 -14.23 -22.07
N ARG A 23 31.14 -13.45 -21.15
CA ARG A 23 32.60 -13.41 -20.91
C ARG A 23 33.13 -14.68 -20.28
N LEU A 24 32.43 -15.26 -19.31
CA LEU A 24 32.84 -16.49 -18.64
C LEU A 24 32.85 -17.68 -19.62
N ARG A 25 31.87 -17.73 -20.54
CA ARG A 25 31.83 -18.72 -21.63
C ARG A 25 33.08 -18.71 -22.52
N ARG A 26 33.75 -17.57 -22.71
CA ARG A 26 35.02 -17.50 -23.47
C ARG A 26 36.20 -18.11 -22.74
N PHE A 27 36.14 -18.27 -21.43
CA PHE A 27 37.20 -18.86 -20.61
C PHE A 27 37.01 -20.36 -20.33
N VAL A 28 35.87 -20.95 -20.72
CA VAL A 28 35.59 -22.38 -20.52
C VAL A 28 35.99 -23.17 -21.78
N PRO A 29 36.96 -24.11 -21.69
CA PRO A 29 37.39 -24.94 -22.81
C PRO A 29 36.24 -25.76 -23.41
N SER A 30 36.17 -25.82 -24.74
CA SER A 30 35.07 -26.43 -25.51
C SER A 30 34.88 -27.94 -25.32
N GLU A 31 35.82 -28.62 -24.66
CA GLU A 31 35.88 -30.09 -24.59
C GLU A 31 35.06 -30.70 -23.43
N GLN A 32 34.57 -29.90 -22.47
CA GLN A 32 33.72 -30.39 -21.35
C GLN A 32 32.23 -30.01 -21.45
N LEU A 33 31.83 -29.29 -22.51
CA LEU A 33 30.44 -28.87 -22.74
C LEU A 33 29.77 -29.81 -23.76
N SER A 34 29.55 -31.07 -23.37
CA SER A 34 28.85 -32.05 -24.20
C SER A 34 27.45 -31.53 -24.59
N ALA A 35 26.94 -31.94 -25.75
CA ALA A 35 25.61 -31.53 -26.23
C ALA A 35 24.51 -31.87 -25.20
N GLU A 36 24.67 -32.99 -24.50
CA GLU A 36 23.76 -33.47 -23.46
C GLU A 36 23.71 -32.56 -22.24
N SER A 37 24.85 -32.02 -21.78
CA SER A 37 24.87 -31.02 -20.70
C SER A 37 24.19 -29.71 -21.09
N LYS A 38 24.31 -29.29 -22.36
CA LYS A 38 23.62 -28.07 -22.85
C LYS A 38 22.11 -28.25 -22.91
N ASP A 39 21.64 -29.42 -23.31
CA ASP A 39 20.20 -29.70 -23.39
C ASP A 39 19.59 -29.88 -22.00
N ALA A 40 20.31 -30.51 -21.05
CA ALA A 40 19.91 -30.54 -19.65
C ALA A 40 19.81 -29.13 -19.03
N VAL A 41 20.78 -28.24 -19.32
CA VAL A 41 20.74 -26.84 -18.87
C VAL A 41 19.57 -26.08 -19.50
N LYS A 42 19.27 -26.28 -20.79
CA LYS A 42 18.10 -25.65 -21.43
C LYS A 42 16.78 -26.12 -20.82
N LEU A 43 16.65 -27.40 -20.52
CA LEU A 43 15.46 -27.95 -19.84
C LEU A 43 15.31 -27.33 -18.44
N ALA A 44 16.39 -27.26 -17.67
CA ALA A 44 16.39 -26.60 -16.37
C ALA A 44 16.04 -25.11 -16.48
N LEU A 45 16.58 -24.41 -17.49
CA LEU A 45 16.29 -23.00 -17.76
C LEU A 45 14.80 -22.78 -18.08
N GLY A 46 14.21 -23.66 -18.90
CA GLY A 46 12.78 -23.62 -19.22
C GLY A 46 11.90 -23.83 -17.99
N LEU A 47 12.28 -24.76 -17.11
CA LEU A 47 11.58 -24.98 -15.84
C LEU A 47 11.68 -23.72 -14.95
N VAL A 48 12.88 -23.17 -14.75
CA VAL A 48 13.08 -21.97 -13.93
C VAL A 48 12.31 -20.77 -14.53
N ALA A 49 12.27 -20.64 -15.86
CA ALA A 49 11.52 -19.59 -16.54
C ALA A 49 10.01 -19.68 -16.27
N THR A 50 9.42 -20.88 -16.34
CA THR A 50 7.99 -21.07 -16.04
C THR A 50 7.66 -20.80 -14.58
N MET A 51 8.50 -21.27 -13.64
CA MET A 51 8.34 -20.95 -12.21
C MET A 51 8.47 -19.45 -11.92
N THR A 52 9.41 -18.78 -12.58
CA THR A 52 9.61 -17.32 -12.49
C THR A 52 8.38 -16.57 -13.00
N ALA A 53 7.82 -16.98 -14.13
CA ALA A 53 6.60 -16.37 -14.69
C ALA A 53 5.41 -16.48 -13.72
N ILE A 54 5.23 -17.65 -13.09
CA ILE A 54 4.20 -17.86 -12.08
C ILE A 54 4.42 -16.97 -10.85
N LEU A 55 5.64 -16.95 -10.30
CA LEU A 55 5.95 -16.10 -9.15
C LEU A 55 5.75 -14.62 -9.44
N LEU A 56 6.15 -14.15 -10.62
CA LEU A 56 5.94 -12.77 -11.05
C LEU A 56 4.44 -12.45 -11.13
N GLY A 57 3.64 -13.35 -11.71
CA GLY A 57 2.18 -13.22 -11.75
C GLY A 57 1.56 -13.12 -10.36
N LEU A 58 1.99 -13.97 -9.42
CA LEU A 58 1.53 -13.94 -8.03
C LEU A 58 1.95 -12.66 -7.30
N LEU A 59 3.18 -12.18 -7.50
CA LEU A 59 3.67 -10.94 -6.91
C LEU A 59 2.90 -9.72 -7.42
N ILE A 60 2.61 -9.67 -8.72
CA ILE A 60 1.80 -8.61 -9.33
C ILE A 60 0.39 -8.67 -8.75
N SER A 61 -0.23 -9.84 -8.70
CA SER A 61 -1.58 -10.03 -8.15
C SER A 61 -1.65 -9.65 -6.67
N SER A 62 -0.65 -10.04 -5.87
CA SER A 62 -0.58 -9.71 -4.44
C SER A 62 -0.39 -8.21 -4.22
N SER A 63 0.52 -7.59 -4.98
CA SER A 63 0.76 -6.13 -4.92
C SER A 63 -0.48 -5.36 -5.35
N LYS A 64 -1.17 -5.82 -6.40
CA LYS A 64 -2.46 -5.26 -6.84
C LYS A 64 -3.52 -5.41 -5.76
N GLY A 65 -3.64 -6.59 -5.14
CA GLY A 65 -4.59 -6.82 -4.06
C GLY A 65 -4.38 -5.86 -2.89
N ALA A 66 -3.13 -5.69 -2.43
CA ALA A 66 -2.81 -4.73 -1.38
C ALA A 66 -3.18 -3.29 -1.77
N PHE A 67 -2.90 -2.89 -3.02
CA PHE A 67 -3.28 -1.56 -3.52
C PHE A 67 -4.80 -1.37 -3.58
N ASP A 68 -5.54 -2.36 -4.08
CA ASP A 68 -7.00 -2.31 -4.20
C ASP A 68 -7.67 -2.27 -2.80
N THR A 69 -7.12 -3.00 -1.83
CA THR A 69 -7.53 -2.92 -0.41
C THR A 69 -7.31 -1.52 0.15
N ALA A 70 -6.09 -0.99 0.08
CA ALA A 70 -5.78 0.34 0.59
C ALA A 70 -6.64 1.43 -0.08
N ARG A 71 -6.87 1.31 -1.39
CA ARG A 71 -7.78 2.20 -2.14
C ARG A 71 -9.21 2.14 -1.61
N THR A 72 -9.71 0.93 -1.34
CA THR A 72 -11.06 0.72 -0.82
C THR A 72 -11.21 1.33 0.57
N GLU A 73 -10.23 1.14 1.45
CA GLU A 73 -10.23 1.73 2.80
C GLU A 73 -10.22 3.26 2.76
N VAL A 74 -9.39 3.85 1.89
CA VAL A 74 -9.36 5.31 1.68
C VAL A 74 -10.71 5.82 1.17
N MET A 75 -11.33 5.13 0.21
CA MET A 75 -12.67 5.48 -0.28
C MET A 75 -13.73 5.39 0.81
N GLN A 76 -13.69 4.34 1.64
CA GLN A 76 -14.62 4.16 2.76
C GLN A 76 -14.45 5.26 3.82
N MET A 77 -13.21 5.60 4.18
CA MET A 77 -12.93 6.70 5.11
C MET A 77 -13.46 8.03 4.56
N ALA A 78 -13.17 8.34 3.29
CA ALA A 78 -13.65 9.56 2.65
C ALA A 78 -15.19 9.64 2.60
N ALA A 79 -15.86 8.54 2.29
CA ALA A 79 -17.32 8.46 2.29
C ALA A 79 -17.92 8.68 3.69
N LYS A 80 -17.35 8.07 4.73
CA LYS A 80 -17.79 8.24 6.12
C LYS A 80 -17.57 9.67 6.62
N VAL A 81 -16.43 10.30 6.29
CA VAL A 81 -16.16 11.71 6.61
C VAL A 81 -17.16 12.63 5.91
N ALA A 82 -17.44 12.41 4.63
CA ALA A 82 -18.41 13.21 3.88
C ALA A 82 -19.85 13.06 4.44
N LEU A 83 -20.23 11.84 4.83
CA LEU A 83 -21.53 11.59 5.46
C LEU A 83 -21.61 12.25 6.84
N LEU A 84 -20.55 12.17 7.64
CA LEU A 84 -20.48 12.84 8.95
C LEU A 84 -20.60 14.36 8.82
N ASP A 85 -19.90 15.00 7.87
CA ASP A 85 -20.07 16.43 7.61
C ASP A 85 -21.51 16.77 7.22
N ARG A 86 -22.16 15.90 6.42
CA ARG A 86 -23.57 16.09 6.04
C ARG A 86 -24.51 15.97 7.24
N VAL A 87 -24.32 14.99 8.13
CA VAL A 87 -25.11 14.83 9.37
C VAL A 87 -24.94 16.06 10.28
N LEU A 88 -23.70 16.52 10.48
CA LEU A 88 -23.43 17.73 11.27
C LEU A 88 -24.02 18.98 10.62
N LYS A 89 -24.03 19.08 9.29
CA LYS A 89 -24.69 20.18 8.58
C LYS A 89 -26.21 20.16 8.78
N LEU A 90 -26.84 18.98 8.80
CA LEU A 90 -28.27 18.82 9.08
C LEU A 90 -28.62 19.11 10.54
N TYR A 91 -27.71 18.84 11.48
CA TYR A 91 -27.88 19.16 12.90
C TYR A 91 -28.06 20.67 13.13
N GLY A 92 -27.38 21.49 12.33
CA GLY A 92 -27.52 22.94 12.32
C GLY A 92 -26.28 23.67 12.85
N PRO A 93 -26.40 24.98 13.16
CA PRO A 93 -25.27 25.84 13.51
C PRO A 93 -24.55 25.42 14.80
N GLU A 94 -25.23 24.71 15.71
CA GLU A 94 -24.65 24.17 16.96
C GLU A 94 -23.52 23.17 16.71
N ALA A 95 -23.49 22.54 15.54
CA ALA A 95 -22.45 21.59 15.14
C ALA A 95 -21.25 22.22 14.43
N MET A 96 -21.16 23.56 14.38
CA MET A 96 -20.07 24.26 13.71
C MET A 96 -18.69 23.87 14.25
N ASP A 97 -18.55 23.79 15.57
CA ASP A 97 -17.29 23.39 16.22
C ASP A 97 -16.87 21.97 15.84
N ALA A 98 -17.83 21.03 15.82
CA ALA A 98 -17.59 19.65 15.40
C ALA A 98 -17.18 19.56 13.92
N ARG A 99 -17.76 20.40 13.05
CA ARG A 99 -17.39 20.46 11.62
C ARG A 99 -15.99 21.04 11.41
N HIS A 100 -15.62 22.05 12.19
CA HIS A 100 -14.25 22.58 12.17
C HIS A 100 -13.24 21.53 12.63
N ALA A 101 -13.50 20.88 13.76
CA ALA A 101 -12.66 19.79 14.24
C ALA A 101 -12.52 18.66 13.20
N LEU A 102 -13.63 18.27 12.54
CA LEU A 102 -13.61 17.23 11.51
C LEU A 102 -12.76 17.63 10.31
N ARG A 103 -12.87 18.89 9.87
CA ARG A 103 -12.08 19.43 8.76
C ARG A 103 -10.59 19.47 9.11
N ASP A 104 -10.25 19.90 10.32
CA ASP A 104 -8.85 19.97 10.78
C ASP A 104 -8.24 18.58 10.93
N ALA A 105 -9.00 17.63 11.50
CA ALA A 105 -8.59 16.24 11.60
C ALA A 105 -8.36 15.58 10.23
N THR A 106 -9.25 15.86 9.27
CA THR A 106 -9.12 15.36 7.90
C THR A 106 -7.91 15.97 7.20
N ALA A 107 -7.72 17.29 7.31
CA ALA A 107 -6.58 17.99 6.72
C ALA A 107 -5.25 17.49 7.31
N ASP A 108 -5.18 17.27 8.62
CA ASP A 108 -4.00 16.69 9.26
C ASP A 108 -3.73 15.25 8.80
N GLY A 109 -4.77 14.42 8.69
CA GLY A 109 -4.66 13.06 8.14
C GLY A 109 -4.10 13.04 6.72
N VAL A 110 -4.58 13.94 5.85
CA VAL A 110 -4.08 14.08 4.47
C VAL A 110 -2.62 14.51 4.45
N ARG A 111 -2.22 15.52 5.24
CA ARG A 111 -0.83 16.00 5.30
C ARG A 111 0.16 14.94 5.82
N ARG A 112 -0.24 14.13 6.79
CA ARG A 112 0.61 13.06 7.36
C ARG A 112 0.79 11.90 6.38
N THR A 113 -0.26 11.58 5.62
CA THR A 113 -0.25 10.50 4.62
C THR A 113 0.49 10.92 3.35
N TRP A 114 0.29 12.16 2.89
CA TRP A 114 0.97 12.76 1.74
C TRP A 114 1.74 14.03 2.14
N PRO A 115 2.91 13.88 2.80
CA PRO A 115 3.75 15.02 3.10
C PRO A 115 4.21 15.70 1.79
N GLU A 116 4.07 17.02 1.70
CA GLU A 116 4.42 17.81 0.51
C GLU A 116 5.92 17.75 0.17
N GLY A 117 6.76 17.32 1.13
CA GLY A 117 8.21 17.17 0.97
C GLY A 117 8.64 15.72 0.69
N ARG A 118 9.50 15.53 -0.33
CA ARG A 118 10.07 14.23 -0.77
C ARG A 118 10.93 13.48 0.26
N SER A 119 11.15 14.04 1.45
CA SER A 119 12.13 13.53 2.44
C SER A 119 11.52 13.00 3.74
N TYR A 120 10.20 13.08 3.93
CA TYR A 120 9.57 12.50 5.12
C TYR A 120 8.88 11.19 4.77
N PRO A 121 9.16 10.08 5.48
CA PRO A 121 8.37 8.87 5.33
C PRO A 121 6.91 9.22 5.66
N ALA A 122 5.98 8.76 4.83
CA ALA A 122 4.55 8.86 5.12
C ALA A 122 4.30 8.29 6.52
N ARG A 123 3.81 9.13 7.44
CA ARG A 123 3.48 8.69 8.79
C ARG A 123 2.04 8.22 8.77
N LEU A 124 1.88 6.91 8.77
CA LEU A 124 0.57 6.25 8.89
C LEU A 124 0.10 6.18 10.35
N ASP A 125 0.91 6.68 11.29
CA ASP A 125 0.56 6.68 12.71
C ASP A 125 -0.70 7.52 12.97
N PRO A 126 -1.71 6.95 13.66
CA PRO A 126 -2.96 7.63 13.90
C PRO A 126 -2.74 8.91 14.71
N ASN A 127 -3.34 10.01 14.25
CA ASN A 127 -3.55 11.16 15.12
C ASN A 127 -4.80 10.88 15.97
N GLU A 128 -4.61 10.23 17.11
CA GLU A 128 -5.69 9.95 18.08
C GLU A 128 -6.29 11.26 18.61
N GLN A 129 -5.43 12.25 18.92
CA GLN A 129 -5.85 13.56 19.42
C GLN A 129 -6.82 14.28 18.49
N ALA A 130 -6.61 14.21 17.17
CA ALA A 130 -7.53 14.82 16.22
C ALA A 130 -8.88 14.08 16.15
N GLY A 131 -8.88 12.75 16.29
CA GLY A 131 -10.12 11.97 16.38
C GLY A 131 -10.89 12.27 17.67
N ASP A 132 -10.18 12.36 18.79
CA ASP A 132 -10.73 12.67 20.10
C ASP A 132 -11.34 14.08 20.15
N ALA A 133 -10.71 15.05 19.48
CA ALA A 133 -11.25 16.41 19.37
C ALA A 133 -12.61 16.44 18.64
N VAL A 134 -12.75 15.67 17.56
CA VAL A 134 -14.04 15.53 16.84
C VAL A 134 -15.07 14.83 17.71
N TYR A 135 -14.69 13.75 18.38
CA TYR A 135 -15.59 13.01 19.26
C TYR A 135 -16.07 13.89 20.43
N ALA A 136 -15.17 14.61 21.07
CA ALA A 136 -15.48 15.56 22.13
C ALA A 136 -16.47 16.62 21.63
N ALA A 137 -16.20 17.26 20.49
CA ALA A 137 -17.08 18.28 19.93
C ALA A 137 -18.50 17.74 19.63
N ILE A 138 -18.63 16.51 19.11
CA ILE A 138 -19.94 15.86 18.88
C ILE A 138 -20.62 15.54 20.22
N SER A 139 -19.87 15.08 21.23
CA SER A 139 -20.43 14.74 22.55
C SER A 139 -21.00 15.95 23.29
N HIS A 140 -20.41 17.14 23.10
CA HIS A 140 -20.86 18.40 23.69
C HIS A 140 -22.14 18.97 23.06
N LEU A 141 -22.59 18.42 21.92
CA LEU A 141 -23.87 18.81 21.31
C LEU A 141 -25.03 18.56 22.27
N ALA A 142 -25.85 19.59 22.49
CA ALA A 142 -27.02 19.52 23.36
C ALA A 142 -28.31 19.47 22.50
N PRO A 143 -28.80 18.27 22.14
CA PRO A 143 -29.97 18.13 21.27
C PRO A 143 -31.22 18.70 21.94
N ARG A 144 -31.92 19.56 21.22
CA ARG A 144 -33.15 20.23 21.66
C ARG A 144 -34.42 19.47 21.27
N ASP A 145 -34.35 18.68 20.21
CA ASP A 145 -35.45 17.85 19.72
C ASP A 145 -35.02 16.40 19.44
N GLU A 146 -36.00 15.56 19.09
CA GLU A 146 -35.76 14.15 18.79
C GLU A 146 -34.95 13.94 17.50
N ALA A 147 -35.10 14.83 16.51
CA ALA A 147 -34.36 14.77 15.26
C ALA A 147 -32.86 15.04 15.48
N GLN A 148 -32.52 16.07 16.26
CA GLN A 148 -31.15 16.36 16.68
C GLN A 148 -30.57 15.23 17.52
N ARG A 149 -31.38 14.60 18.39
CA ARG A 149 -30.91 13.42 19.14
C ARG A 149 -30.54 12.27 18.22
N ALA A 150 -31.38 11.98 17.21
CA ALA A 150 -31.09 10.97 16.20
C ALA A 150 -29.82 11.29 15.40
N LEU A 151 -29.66 12.55 14.94
CA LEU A 151 -28.47 13.00 14.21
C LEU A 151 -27.20 12.92 15.06
N LYS A 152 -27.26 13.25 16.35
CA LYS A 152 -26.12 13.09 17.27
C LYS A 152 -25.73 11.62 17.40
N THR A 153 -26.70 10.72 17.57
CA THR A 153 -26.45 9.28 17.65
C THR A 153 -25.82 8.77 16.35
N GLU A 154 -26.35 9.17 15.19
CA GLU A 154 -25.80 8.80 13.88
C GLU A 154 -24.35 9.31 13.72
N ALA A 155 -24.07 10.56 14.12
CA ALA A 155 -22.72 11.12 14.10
C ALA A 155 -21.75 10.32 14.99
N MET A 156 -22.18 9.91 16.19
CA MET A 156 -21.38 9.05 17.07
C MET A 156 -21.14 7.67 16.46
N THR A 157 -22.14 7.06 15.82
CA THR A 157 -21.98 5.78 15.11
C THR A 157 -20.98 5.90 13.97
N LEU A 158 -21.02 6.97 13.19
CA LEU A 158 -20.07 7.22 12.11
C LEU A 158 -18.63 7.39 12.62
N MET A 159 -18.46 8.01 13.79
CA MET A 159 -17.14 8.12 14.43
C MET A 159 -16.57 6.76 14.83
N VAL A 160 -17.37 5.90 15.45
CA VAL A 160 -16.95 4.52 15.79
C VAL A 160 -16.58 3.75 14.54
N GLN A 161 -17.43 3.81 13.51
CA GLN A 161 -17.16 3.17 12.24
C GLN A 161 -15.89 3.70 11.52
N LEU A 162 -15.55 4.97 11.68
CA LEU A 162 -14.32 5.53 11.14
C LEU A 162 -13.09 5.02 11.90
N ALA A 163 -13.20 4.88 13.22
CA ALA A 163 -12.17 4.28 14.06
C ALA A 163 -11.93 2.79 13.71
N GLU A 164 -12.99 2.04 13.42
CA GLU A 164 -12.90 0.64 12.95
C GLU A 164 -12.12 0.53 11.64
N VAL A 165 -12.47 1.33 10.62
CA VAL A 165 -11.75 1.32 9.34
C VAL A 165 -10.28 1.70 9.53
N ARG A 166 -9.99 2.67 10.39
CA ARG A 166 -8.62 3.06 10.72
C ARG A 166 -7.83 1.94 11.39
N ALA A 167 -8.44 1.21 12.33
CA ALA A 167 -7.82 0.06 12.98
C ALA A 167 -7.54 -1.07 11.98
N LEU A 168 -8.45 -1.30 11.02
CA LEU A 168 -8.27 -2.28 9.94
C LEU A 168 -7.09 -1.93 9.03
N VAL A 169 -6.96 -0.67 8.64
CA VAL A 169 -5.81 -0.18 7.85
C VAL A 169 -4.50 -0.48 8.58
N GLN A 170 -4.46 -0.24 9.89
CA GLN A 170 -3.27 -0.48 10.72
C GLN A 170 -2.92 -1.97 10.81
N ALA A 171 -3.92 -2.84 11.02
CA ALA A 171 -3.71 -4.27 11.05
C ALA A 171 -3.20 -4.82 9.70
N GLN A 172 -3.67 -4.24 8.58
CA GLN A 172 -3.33 -4.69 7.23
C GLN A 172 -2.01 -4.10 6.71
N ALA A 173 -1.55 -2.97 7.24
CA ALA A 173 -0.29 -2.34 6.85
C ALA A 173 0.96 -3.23 7.09
N VAL A 174 0.84 -4.29 7.89
CA VAL A 174 1.93 -5.25 8.17
C VAL A 174 2.14 -6.25 7.02
N SER A 175 1.15 -6.44 6.13
CA SER A 175 1.21 -7.42 5.03
C SER A 175 1.94 -6.90 3.79
N SER A 176 3.03 -6.16 3.97
CA SER A 176 3.86 -5.72 2.85
C SER A 176 4.55 -6.93 2.21
N VAL A 177 4.50 -6.99 0.88
CA VAL A 177 5.04 -8.02 -0.02
C VAL A 177 6.20 -8.84 0.60
N SER A 178 6.07 -10.17 0.58
CA SER A 178 7.05 -11.12 1.13
C SER A 178 8.45 -10.86 0.56
N LYS A 179 9.33 -10.26 1.38
CA LYS A 179 10.75 -10.03 1.05
C LYS A 179 11.46 -11.31 0.57
N PRO A 180 11.24 -12.49 1.18
CA PRO A 180 11.79 -13.76 0.68
C PRO A 180 11.41 -14.07 -0.78
N LEU A 181 10.16 -13.79 -1.18
CA LEU A 181 9.68 -14.07 -2.53
C LEU A 181 10.35 -13.17 -3.57
N LEU A 182 10.59 -11.91 -3.22
CA LEU A 182 11.34 -10.96 -4.06
C LEU A 182 12.81 -11.37 -4.22
N ILE A 183 13.44 -11.85 -3.15
CA ILE A 183 14.82 -12.36 -3.19
C ILE A 183 14.90 -13.59 -4.10
N ALA A 184 13.96 -14.54 -3.97
CA ALA A 184 13.89 -15.72 -4.82
C ALA A 184 13.74 -15.36 -6.31
N LEU A 185 12.84 -14.41 -6.63
CA LEU A 185 12.66 -13.90 -7.99
C LEU A 185 13.94 -13.28 -8.55
N ALA A 186 14.65 -12.47 -7.76
CA ALA A 186 15.91 -11.86 -8.18
C ALA A 186 16.98 -12.92 -8.47
N ILE A 187 17.11 -13.93 -7.62
CA ILE A 187 18.05 -15.05 -7.82
C ILE A 187 17.71 -15.83 -9.10
N TRP A 188 16.43 -16.13 -9.35
CA TRP A 188 16.02 -16.86 -10.55
C TRP A 188 16.24 -16.06 -11.84
N LEU A 189 16.02 -14.75 -11.80
CA LEU A 189 16.37 -13.87 -12.92
C LEU A 189 17.88 -13.91 -13.20
N VAL A 190 18.73 -13.88 -12.18
CA VAL A 190 20.18 -14.04 -12.37
C VAL A 190 20.51 -15.38 -13.03
N VAL A 191 19.90 -16.48 -12.58
CA VAL A 191 20.11 -17.81 -13.17
C VAL A 191 19.62 -17.90 -14.62
N ILE A 192 18.53 -17.21 -14.98
CA ILE A 192 18.00 -17.23 -16.35
C ILE A 192 18.89 -16.46 -17.32
N PHE A 193 19.46 -15.34 -16.87
CA PHE A 193 20.17 -14.39 -17.74
C PHE A 193 21.70 -14.52 -17.73
N PHE A 194 22.27 -15.35 -16.84
CA PHE A 194 23.70 -15.68 -16.77
C PHE A 194 24.07 -16.79 -17.75
#